data_AF-A0A1C7NC82-F1
#
_entry.id   AF-A0A1C7NC82-F1
#
_cell.length_a   1.000
_cell.length_b   1.000
_cell.length_c   1.000
_cell.angle_alpha   90.00
_cell.angle_beta   90.00
_cell.angle_gamma   90.00
#
_symmetry.space_group_name_H-M   'P 1'
#
loop_
_entity.id
_entity.type
_entity.pdbx_description
1 polymer ?
#
loop_
_entity_poly.entity_id
_entity_poly.type
_entity_poly.pdbx_seq_one_letter_code
_entity_poly.pdbx_strand_id
1 'polypeptide(L)'
;MTDASPFEALRDINLDDFFDDPMDTVHQEFAKVNIDSSAQMEQDNPVFLYRLFYHSLFPYKTYFNWLNYDTTPSKIFTHREFSFTLPADIYIRFKSFANVDEFKKELERLQPVKIDIGAVYSIKPKDKKTVSESAFKALEKELVFDIDMTDYDDIRTCCSGGDVCMRCWEFMTVAMKVIDASLREDFGFQHIMWVYSGRRGVHCWVCDERARQLDNESRKAIVKFLDIIKGGNQVHRKVKLPTLLHPSLSRSFKTVEKHFDSIIQKMGILDKPETWKKLLEIVPDLAIQERLDTAWSEQRLTAKEKWEMLVKEAEKADKKKKHYQRDPFPRDIMFQYCYPRLDIKVSTAINHLLKSPFCVHPKTLRVCVPIKIEECDQFNPLAVPNLHTISQELSQTNEKKAKNTSLKPYLDYFEKFVMDMILDVKRAKRGKEKKISLTTGC
;
A
#
# COMPACT_ATOMS: atom_id res chain seq x y z
N MET A 1 23.65 45.99 -6.20
CA MET A 1 22.24 45.56 -6.25
C MET A 1 22.15 44.42 -7.25
N THR A 2 22.28 43.20 -6.75
CA THR A 2 22.01 41.95 -7.47
C THR A 2 21.64 40.94 -6.38
N ASP A 3 20.33 40.76 -6.16
CA ASP A 3 19.78 39.80 -5.21
C ASP A 3 19.93 38.39 -5.77
N ALA A 4 20.65 37.54 -5.04
CA ALA A 4 20.77 36.12 -5.30
C ALA A 4 19.59 35.37 -4.66
N SER A 5 19.13 34.34 -5.37
CA SER A 5 18.02 33.44 -5.03
C SER A 5 18.23 32.71 -3.68
N PRO A 6 17.17 32.42 -2.88
CA PRO A 6 17.29 31.73 -1.59
C PRO A 6 17.68 30.25 -1.68
N PHE A 7 17.98 29.73 -2.87
CA PHE A 7 18.19 28.30 -3.13
C PHE A 7 19.64 27.80 -2.98
N GLU A 8 20.63 28.67 -2.69
CA GLU A 8 22.04 28.25 -2.66
C GLU A 8 22.66 28.11 -1.26
N ALA A 9 21.93 28.36 -0.16
CA ALA A 9 22.49 28.34 1.20
C ALA A 9 22.26 27.04 2.00
N LEU A 10 21.96 25.90 1.35
CA LEU A 10 21.57 24.66 2.05
C LEU A 10 22.36 23.41 1.61
N ARG A 11 23.59 23.56 1.11
CA ARG A 11 24.44 22.43 0.71
C ARG A 11 25.39 21.86 1.77
N ASP A 12 25.42 22.41 2.98
CA ASP A 12 26.36 21.96 4.01
C ASP A 12 25.66 21.42 5.27
N ILE A 13 24.85 20.37 5.12
CA ILE A 13 24.53 19.49 6.26
C ILE A 13 25.23 18.16 5.99
N ASN A 14 26.33 17.94 6.71
CA ASN A 14 27.07 16.70 6.67
C ASN A 14 26.19 15.57 7.24
N LEU A 15 25.92 14.55 6.43
CA LEU A 15 25.07 13.40 6.81
C LEU A 15 25.72 12.54 7.89
N ASP A 16 27.04 12.67 8.09
CA ASP A 16 27.81 11.89 9.06
C ASP A 16 27.55 12.29 10.52
N ASP A 17 27.05 13.52 10.77
CA ASP A 17 26.79 14.02 12.13
C ASP A 17 25.57 13.36 12.83
N PHE A 18 24.83 12.48 12.12
CA PHE A 18 23.74 11.68 12.70
C PHE A 18 24.16 10.27 13.13
N PHE A 19 25.43 9.88 12.91
CA PHE A 19 25.89 8.50 13.06
C PHE A 19 26.75 8.19 14.29
N ASP A 20 26.95 9.11 15.23
CA ASP A 20 27.71 8.84 16.45
C ASP A 20 26.85 8.96 17.72
N ASP A 21 26.36 7.81 18.19
CA ASP A 21 26.18 7.56 19.63
C ASP A 21 26.42 6.06 19.92
N PRO A 22 27.35 5.68 20.81
CA PRO A 22 27.78 4.30 20.97
C PRO A 22 26.83 3.56 21.94
N MET A 23 25.79 2.93 21.40
CA MET A 23 24.98 1.95 22.13
C MET A 23 25.16 0.56 21.52
N ASP A 24 26.37 0.03 21.61
CA ASP A 24 26.68 -1.38 21.37
C ASP A 24 27.72 -1.83 22.40
N THR A 25 27.35 -1.80 23.68
CA THR A 25 27.98 -2.65 24.69
C THR A 25 26.95 -3.07 25.71
N VAL A 26 27.10 -4.32 26.17
CA VAL A 26 26.47 -5.01 27.30
C VAL A 26 25.54 -6.19 26.89
N HIS A 27 25.97 -7.36 27.37
CA HIS A 27 25.38 -8.70 27.36
C HIS A 27 25.86 -9.70 26.29
N GLN A 28 27.16 -10.01 26.33
CA GLN A 28 27.63 -11.37 26.11
C GLN A 28 27.50 -12.17 27.40
N GLU A 29 26.68 -13.21 27.36
CA GLU A 29 26.86 -14.53 27.99
C GLU A 29 25.48 -15.18 28.05
N PHE A 30 25.26 -16.28 27.32
CA PHE A 30 24.64 -17.50 27.83
C PHE A 30 24.73 -18.62 26.80
N ALA A 31 25.33 -19.73 27.25
CA ALA A 31 25.21 -21.12 26.81
C ALA A 31 25.72 -21.53 25.41
N LYS A 32 26.95 -22.06 25.41
CA LYS A 32 27.41 -23.08 24.45
C LYS A 32 26.73 -24.41 24.79
N VAL A 33 25.95 -24.97 23.85
CA VAL A 33 25.57 -26.39 23.85
C VAL A 33 25.78 -26.92 22.43
N ASN A 34 26.42 -28.09 22.32
CA ASN A 34 26.73 -28.82 21.10
C ASN A 34 25.48 -29.00 20.22
N ILE A 35 25.55 -28.53 18.97
CA ILE A 35 24.50 -28.68 17.95
C ILE A 35 25.19 -29.07 16.65
N ASP A 36 25.09 -30.33 16.25
CA ASP A 36 25.44 -30.72 14.87
C ASP A 36 24.40 -31.67 14.23
N SER A 37 23.28 -31.95 14.91
CA SER A 37 22.16 -32.71 14.33
C SER A 37 20.76 -32.16 14.65
N SER A 38 20.63 -31.16 15.54
CA SER A 38 19.36 -30.49 15.88
C SER A 38 19.16 -29.13 15.20
N ALA A 39 20.19 -28.53 14.59
CA ALA A 39 20.12 -27.20 13.98
C ALA A 39 19.10 -27.09 12.83
N GLN A 40 18.96 -28.14 12.02
CA GLN A 40 18.06 -28.11 10.86
C GLN A 40 16.58 -28.17 11.25
N MET A 41 16.21 -28.86 12.34
CA MET A 41 14.82 -28.89 12.82
C MET A 41 14.40 -27.59 13.52
N GLU A 42 15.34 -26.84 14.10
CA GLU A 42 15.06 -25.53 14.72
C GLU A 42 14.91 -24.40 13.69
N GLN A 43 15.62 -24.47 12.55
CA GLN A 43 15.62 -23.41 11.53
C GLN A 43 14.29 -23.24 10.79
N ASP A 44 13.45 -24.28 10.71
CA ASP A 44 12.15 -24.22 10.06
C ASP A 44 10.97 -24.06 11.03
N ASN A 45 11.23 -23.99 12.34
CA ASN A 45 10.19 -23.79 13.34
C ASN A 45 9.64 -22.34 13.25
N PRO A 46 8.34 -22.13 12.98
CA PRO A 46 7.76 -20.79 12.91
C PRO A 46 8.05 -19.94 14.15
N VAL A 47 8.00 -20.52 15.35
CA VAL A 47 8.29 -19.80 16.61
C VAL A 47 9.72 -19.26 16.62
N PHE A 48 10.69 -20.07 16.18
CA PHE A 48 12.08 -19.64 16.06
C PHE A 48 12.22 -18.52 15.02
N LEU A 49 11.57 -18.66 13.86
CA LEU A 49 11.61 -17.67 12.78
C LEU A 49 11.04 -16.32 13.21
N TYR A 50 9.88 -16.30 13.88
CA TYR A 50 9.30 -15.07 14.43
C TYR A 50 10.17 -14.45 15.52
N ARG A 51 10.74 -15.28 16.41
CA ARG A 51 11.67 -14.82 17.44
C ARG A 51 12.90 -14.15 16.84
N LEU A 52 13.53 -14.79 15.85
CA LEU A 52 14.68 -14.27 15.12
C LEU A 52 14.34 -12.93 14.46
N PHE A 53 13.18 -12.87 13.78
CA PHE A 53 12.75 -11.67 13.09
C PHE A 53 12.52 -10.49 14.04
N TYR A 54 11.71 -10.67 15.07
CA TYR A 54 11.45 -9.58 16.02
C TYR A 54 12.71 -9.21 16.78
N HIS A 55 13.51 -10.17 17.24
CA HIS A 55 14.70 -9.84 18.03
C HIS A 55 15.79 -9.11 17.23
N SER A 56 16.05 -9.53 15.98
CA SER A 56 17.26 -9.11 15.25
C SER A 56 17.00 -8.26 14.01
N LEU A 57 15.77 -8.23 13.47
CA LEU A 57 15.50 -7.69 12.14
C LEU A 57 14.44 -6.60 12.08
N PHE A 58 13.49 -6.59 13.02
CA PHE A 58 12.42 -5.59 13.02
C PHE A 58 12.99 -4.18 13.25
N PRO A 59 12.64 -3.17 12.42
CA PRO A 59 13.25 -1.84 12.47
C PRO A 59 12.68 -0.95 13.59
N TYR A 60 12.83 -1.34 14.85
CA TYR A 60 12.16 -0.69 15.99
C TYR A 60 12.32 0.83 16.05
N LYS A 61 13.55 1.35 15.91
CA LYS A 61 13.83 2.80 16.00
C LYS A 61 13.15 3.57 14.87
N THR A 62 13.36 3.14 13.62
CA THR A 62 12.75 3.75 12.43
C THR A 62 11.23 3.63 12.44
N TYR A 63 10.70 2.49 12.89
CA TYR A 63 9.27 2.24 13.00
C TYR A 63 8.61 3.11 14.08
N PHE A 64 9.27 3.29 15.23
CA PHE A 64 8.85 4.24 16.26
C PHE A 64 8.84 5.67 15.71
N ASN A 65 9.94 6.09 15.08
CA ASN A 65 10.09 7.42 14.48
C ASN A 65 9.00 7.72 13.45
N TRP A 66 8.66 6.74 12.60
CA TRP A 66 7.57 6.84 11.64
C TRP A 66 6.23 7.14 12.32
N LEU A 67 5.84 6.33 13.31
CA LEU A 67 4.53 6.45 13.95
C LEU A 67 4.46 7.59 14.97
N ASN A 68 5.61 8.06 15.45
CA ASN A 68 5.71 9.19 16.37
C ASN A 68 5.84 10.53 15.64
N TYR A 69 6.23 10.53 14.36
CA TYR A 69 6.51 11.72 13.54
C TYR A 69 7.58 12.66 14.13
N ASP A 70 8.40 12.11 15.01
CA ASP A 70 9.47 12.80 15.72
C ASP A 70 10.42 11.74 16.29
N THR A 71 11.62 12.17 16.67
CA THR A 71 12.60 11.33 17.37
C THR A 71 12.31 11.26 18.88
N THR A 72 11.60 12.26 19.42
CA THR A 72 11.26 12.31 20.85
C THR A 72 9.83 11.85 21.10
N PRO A 73 9.57 10.90 22.03
CA PRO A 73 8.23 10.38 22.30
C PRO A 73 7.18 11.47 22.54
N SER A 74 6.02 11.33 21.90
CA SER A 74 4.91 12.25 22.00
C SER A 74 3.57 11.53 22.23
N LYS A 75 2.48 12.30 22.35
CA LYS A 75 1.13 11.73 22.39
C LYS A 75 0.80 10.94 21.12
N ILE A 76 1.41 11.26 19.98
CA ILE A 76 1.17 10.59 18.71
C ILE A 76 1.52 9.10 18.79
N PHE A 77 2.61 8.74 19.48
CA PHE A 77 2.96 7.34 19.70
C PHE A 77 2.25 6.75 20.92
N THR A 78 2.26 7.47 22.05
CA THR A 78 1.76 6.92 23.33
C THR A 78 0.26 6.69 23.37
N HIS A 79 -0.50 7.38 22.51
CA HIS A 79 -1.95 7.24 22.40
C HIS A 79 -2.36 6.49 21.12
N ARG A 80 -1.40 5.90 20.41
CA ARG A 80 -1.69 5.09 19.23
C ARG A 80 -2.17 3.70 19.60
N GLU A 81 -3.23 3.26 18.94
CA GLU A 81 -3.70 1.89 19.04
C GLU A 81 -2.83 0.96 18.20
N PHE A 82 -2.42 -0.14 18.81
CA PHE A 82 -1.94 -1.34 18.14
C PHE A 82 -2.89 -2.50 18.46
N SER A 83 -2.99 -3.40 17.50
CA SER A 83 -3.65 -4.68 17.67
C SER A 83 -2.73 -5.80 17.22
N PHE A 84 -2.76 -6.91 17.97
CA PHE A 84 -1.94 -8.08 17.72
C PHE A 84 -2.84 -9.30 17.53
N THR A 85 -2.55 -10.09 16.51
CA THR A 85 -3.03 -11.47 16.41
C THR A 85 -1.88 -12.39 16.77
N LEU A 86 -2.08 -13.26 17.76
CA LEU A 86 -1.12 -14.27 18.18
C LEU A 86 -1.42 -15.61 17.48
N PRO A 87 -0.56 -16.64 17.61
CA PRO A 87 -0.91 -18.00 17.20
C PRO A 87 -2.26 -18.45 17.77
N ALA A 88 -2.95 -19.33 17.05
CA ALA A 88 -4.34 -19.74 17.32
C ALA A 88 -5.38 -18.59 17.22
N ASP A 89 -5.09 -17.57 16.39
CA ASP A 89 -5.99 -16.45 16.07
C ASP A 89 -6.46 -15.64 17.30
N ILE A 90 -5.69 -15.66 18.38
CA ILE A 90 -5.98 -14.86 19.58
C ILE A 90 -5.78 -13.39 19.23
N TYR A 91 -6.87 -12.64 19.21
CA TYR A 91 -6.91 -11.24 18.82
C TYR A 91 -6.92 -10.30 20.03
N ILE A 92 -5.96 -9.37 20.06
CA ILE A 92 -5.78 -8.40 21.14
C ILE A 92 -5.86 -7.00 20.56
N ARG A 93 -6.71 -6.15 21.13
CA ARG A 93 -6.89 -4.73 20.72
C ARG A 93 -6.51 -3.76 21.82
N PHE A 94 -6.46 -2.49 21.43
CA PHE A 94 -6.23 -1.37 22.33
C PHE A 94 -4.90 -1.48 23.10
N LYS A 95 -3.86 -2.03 22.46
CA LYS A 95 -2.48 -1.93 22.96
C LYS A 95 -1.93 -0.53 22.65
N SER A 96 -1.07 -0.02 23.51
CA SER A 96 -0.37 1.26 23.33
C SER A 96 0.87 1.30 24.21
N PHE A 97 1.92 1.99 23.78
CA PHE A 97 3.26 1.88 24.36
C PHE A 97 3.84 3.26 24.68
N ALA A 98 4.58 3.40 25.77
CA ALA A 98 5.16 4.68 26.18
C ALA A 98 6.36 5.09 25.31
N ASN A 99 7.14 4.12 24.83
CA ASN A 99 8.37 4.33 24.07
C ASN A 99 8.73 3.10 23.22
N VAL A 100 9.82 3.19 22.47
CA VAL A 100 10.34 2.13 21.60
C VAL A 100 10.73 0.86 22.39
N ASP A 101 11.24 1.01 23.62
CA ASP A 101 11.69 -0.14 24.43
C ASP A 101 10.51 -0.98 24.95
N GLU A 102 9.44 -0.33 25.43
CA GLU A 102 8.20 -1.02 25.84
C GLU A 102 7.58 -1.76 24.64
N PHE A 103 7.60 -1.13 23.46
CA PHE A 103 7.10 -1.74 22.23
C PHE A 103 7.96 -2.94 21.81
N LYS A 104 9.28 -2.79 21.80
CA LYS A 104 10.23 -3.87 21.49
C LYS A 104 10.04 -5.06 22.41
N LYS A 105 10.07 -4.82 23.72
CA LYS A 105 9.91 -5.86 24.73
C LYS A 105 8.60 -6.63 24.58
N GLU A 106 7.50 -5.94 24.28
CA GLU A 106 6.20 -6.60 24.09
C GLU A 106 6.15 -7.42 22.79
N LEU A 107 6.73 -6.92 21.68
CA LEU A 107 6.80 -7.67 20.43
C LEU A 107 7.69 -8.91 20.54
N GLU A 108 8.84 -8.81 21.21
CA GLU A 108 9.73 -9.96 21.47
C GLU A 108 9.07 -11.01 22.37
N ARG A 109 8.25 -10.57 23.33
CA ARG A 109 7.52 -11.44 24.27
C ARG A 109 6.33 -12.13 23.62
N LEU A 110 5.52 -11.41 22.84
CA LEU A 110 4.27 -11.92 22.28
C LEU A 110 4.44 -12.58 20.92
N GLN A 111 5.44 -12.15 20.13
CA GLN A 111 5.73 -12.65 18.78
C GLN A 111 4.47 -12.74 17.91
N PRO A 112 3.73 -11.63 17.72
CA PRO A 112 2.46 -11.67 17.02
C PRO A 112 2.64 -12.11 15.56
N VAL A 113 1.68 -12.89 15.05
CA VAL A 113 1.61 -13.28 13.64
C VAL A 113 0.95 -12.22 12.76
N LYS A 114 0.27 -11.24 13.39
CA LYS A 114 -0.25 -10.04 12.73
C LYS A 114 -0.13 -8.84 13.65
N ILE A 115 0.31 -7.72 13.10
CA ILE A 115 0.30 -6.41 13.74
C ILE A 115 -0.60 -5.51 12.90
N ASP A 116 -1.63 -4.94 13.51
CA ASP A 116 -2.45 -3.89 12.91
C ASP A 116 -2.25 -2.57 13.66
N ILE A 117 -2.19 -1.47 12.91
CA ILE A 117 -1.99 -0.11 13.44
C ILE A 117 -3.31 0.66 13.32
N GLY A 118 -3.68 1.34 14.40
CA GLY A 118 -4.90 2.13 14.50
C GLY A 118 -4.64 3.62 14.67
N ALA A 119 -5.70 4.31 15.08
CA ALA A 119 -5.69 5.75 15.31
C ALA A 119 -4.86 6.14 16.54
N VAL A 120 -4.52 7.41 16.59
CA VAL A 120 -4.12 8.13 17.80
C VAL A 120 -5.39 8.59 18.50
N TYR A 121 -5.51 8.25 19.78
CA TYR A 121 -6.69 8.54 20.60
C TYR A 121 -6.48 9.70 21.57
N SER A 122 -7.58 10.23 22.11
CA SER A 122 -7.59 11.21 23.19
C SER A 122 -7.00 10.68 24.51
N ILE A 123 -7.06 9.36 24.71
CA ILE A 123 -6.61 8.64 25.90
C ILE A 123 -5.82 7.43 25.43
N LYS A 124 -4.80 7.02 26.20
CA LYS A 124 -4.01 5.82 25.89
C LYS A 124 -4.95 4.62 25.68
N PRO A 125 -4.89 3.94 24.52
CA PRO A 125 -5.75 2.78 24.24
C PRO A 125 -5.76 1.71 25.33
N LYS A 126 -4.62 1.43 25.97
CA LYS A 126 -4.55 0.43 27.07
C LYS A 126 -5.44 0.77 28.27
N ASP A 127 -5.76 2.04 28.44
CA ASP A 127 -6.59 2.57 29.53
C ASP A 127 -8.06 2.72 29.10
N LYS A 128 -8.47 2.30 27.89
CA LYS A 128 -9.85 2.44 27.37
C LYS A 128 -10.93 1.98 28.36
N LYS A 129 -10.66 0.93 29.14
CA LYS A 129 -11.64 0.36 30.07
C LYS A 129 -11.86 1.19 31.33
N THR A 130 -10.98 2.16 31.62
CA THR A 130 -11.07 3.00 32.83
C THR A 130 -11.81 4.33 32.59
N VAL A 131 -12.30 4.55 31.37
CA VAL A 131 -12.88 5.83 30.94
C VAL A 131 -14.21 5.61 30.22
N SER A 132 -15.05 6.65 30.18
CA SER A 132 -16.31 6.59 29.44
C SER A 132 -16.05 6.52 27.93
N GLU A 133 -17.00 5.91 27.21
CA GLU A 133 -16.93 5.83 25.75
C GLU A 133 -16.89 7.22 25.08
N SER A 134 -17.60 8.20 25.65
CA SER A 134 -17.59 9.58 25.19
C SER A 134 -16.24 10.29 25.32
N ALA A 135 -15.37 9.83 26.23
CA ALA A 135 -14.04 10.40 26.44
C ALA A 135 -12.97 9.76 25.52
N PHE A 136 -13.22 8.56 25.00
CA PHE A 136 -12.29 7.80 24.16
C PHE A 136 -12.55 8.04 22.66
N LYS A 137 -11.88 9.05 22.09
CA LYS A 137 -12.10 9.49 20.71
C LYS A 137 -10.84 9.31 19.87
N ALA A 138 -11.00 8.80 18.66
CA ALA A 138 -9.94 8.81 17.66
C ALA A 138 -9.75 10.23 17.13
N LEU A 139 -8.51 10.71 17.14
CA LEU A 139 -8.16 12.10 16.80
C LEU A 139 -7.45 12.19 15.46
N GLU A 140 -6.47 11.33 15.23
CA GLU A 140 -5.66 11.34 14.01
C GLU A 140 -5.33 9.92 13.57
N LYS A 141 -5.27 9.69 12.27
CA LYS A 141 -4.71 8.46 11.67
C LYS A 141 -4.32 8.73 10.24
N GLU A 142 -3.22 8.14 9.79
CA GLU A 142 -2.84 8.10 8.38
C GLU A 142 -4.05 7.80 7.49
N LEU A 143 -4.18 8.52 6.38
CA LEU A 143 -5.11 8.15 5.33
C LEU A 143 -4.52 6.92 4.64
N VAL A 144 -5.31 5.86 4.56
CA VAL A 144 -4.84 4.56 4.08
C VAL A 144 -5.73 4.04 2.97
N PHE A 145 -5.15 3.27 2.07
CA PHE A 145 -5.86 2.54 1.02
C PHE A 145 -5.41 1.08 1.06
N ASP A 146 -6.35 0.17 0.85
CA ASP A 146 -6.09 -1.27 0.72
C ASP A 146 -6.65 -1.74 -0.62
N ILE A 147 -5.80 -2.45 -1.36
CA ILE A 147 -6.07 -2.96 -2.70
C ILE A 147 -5.68 -4.43 -2.69
N ASP A 148 -6.68 -5.32 -2.69
CA ASP A 148 -6.49 -6.77 -2.70
C ASP A 148 -6.82 -7.33 -4.09
N MET A 149 -6.00 -8.26 -4.57
CA MET A 149 -6.21 -8.95 -5.84
C MET A 149 -7.54 -9.72 -5.91
N THR A 150 -8.17 -10.10 -4.79
CA THR A 150 -9.50 -10.73 -4.82
C THR A 150 -10.57 -9.84 -5.42
N ASP A 151 -10.43 -8.53 -5.30
CA ASP A 151 -11.39 -7.61 -5.89
C ASP A 151 -11.37 -7.66 -7.42
N TYR A 152 -10.36 -8.29 -8.02
CA TYR A 152 -10.20 -8.48 -9.47
C TYR A 152 -10.57 -9.90 -9.93
N ASP A 153 -11.10 -10.77 -9.04
CA ASP A 153 -11.44 -12.17 -9.36
C ASP A 153 -12.46 -12.33 -10.50
N ASP A 154 -13.29 -11.32 -10.76
CA ASP A 154 -14.26 -11.33 -11.87
C ASP A 154 -13.62 -11.09 -13.24
N ILE A 155 -12.43 -10.47 -13.29
CA ILE A 155 -11.73 -10.09 -14.53
C ILE A 155 -10.35 -10.72 -14.71
N ARG A 156 -9.76 -11.31 -13.67
CA ARG A 156 -8.49 -12.06 -13.79
C ARG A 156 -8.77 -13.54 -14.03
N THR A 157 -7.93 -14.19 -14.82
CA THR A 157 -8.11 -15.61 -15.21
C THR A 157 -6.94 -16.50 -14.86
N CYS A 158 -5.77 -15.93 -14.55
CA CYS A 158 -4.56 -16.70 -14.30
C CYS A 158 -4.47 -17.28 -12.88
N CYS A 159 -5.22 -16.73 -11.93
CA CYS A 159 -5.27 -17.11 -10.51
C CYS A 159 -6.67 -16.81 -9.96
N SER A 160 -7.00 -17.36 -8.79
CA SER A 160 -8.23 -17.05 -8.07
C SER A 160 -7.99 -16.89 -6.57
N GLY A 161 -8.88 -16.18 -5.88
CA GLY A 161 -8.85 -16.03 -4.43
C GLY A 161 -7.49 -15.58 -3.89
N GLY A 162 -6.84 -16.45 -3.14
CA GLY A 162 -5.58 -16.21 -2.43
C GLY A 162 -4.33 -16.09 -3.29
N ASP A 163 -4.39 -16.57 -4.53
CA ASP A 163 -3.20 -16.83 -5.32
C ASP A 163 -2.84 -15.64 -6.20
N VAL A 164 -1.55 -15.49 -6.46
CA VAL A 164 -0.99 -14.37 -7.23
C VAL A 164 0.17 -14.86 -8.08
N CYS A 165 0.32 -14.26 -9.26
CA CYS A 165 1.48 -14.44 -10.11
C CYS A 165 1.85 -13.12 -10.79
N MET A 166 2.98 -13.09 -11.51
CA MET A 166 3.43 -11.90 -12.24
C MET A 166 2.47 -11.43 -13.33
N ARG A 167 1.54 -12.30 -13.79
CA ARG A 167 0.53 -11.90 -14.78
C ARG A 167 -0.50 -10.94 -14.18
N CYS A 168 -1.10 -11.31 -13.04
CA CYS A 168 -2.11 -10.48 -12.39
C CYS A 168 -1.52 -9.37 -11.51
N TRP A 169 -0.24 -9.46 -11.12
CA TRP A 169 0.41 -8.39 -10.35
C TRP A 169 0.42 -7.02 -11.07
N GLU A 170 0.27 -7.02 -12.40
CA GLU A 170 0.12 -5.79 -13.17
C GLU A 170 -1.10 -4.96 -12.72
N PHE A 171 -2.17 -5.58 -12.21
CA PHE A 171 -3.30 -4.83 -11.60
C PHE A 171 -2.85 -3.98 -10.41
N MET A 172 -1.98 -4.51 -9.54
CA MET A 172 -1.43 -3.75 -8.41
C MET A 172 -0.52 -2.62 -8.90
N THR A 173 0.23 -2.86 -9.98
CA THR A 173 1.11 -1.84 -10.58
C THR A 173 0.29 -0.66 -11.12
N VAL A 174 -0.77 -0.93 -11.88
CA VAL A 174 -1.69 0.10 -12.38
C VAL A 174 -2.37 0.82 -11.22
N ALA A 175 -2.84 0.07 -10.23
CA ALA A 175 -3.48 0.62 -9.04
C ALA A 175 -2.58 1.60 -8.27
N MET A 176 -1.33 1.20 -7.98
CA MET A 176 -0.36 2.07 -7.32
C MET A 176 -0.13 3.36 -8.11
N LYS A 177 0.12 3.26 -9.42
CA LYS A 177 0.36 4.44 -10.28
C LYS A 177 -0.82 5.41 -10.33
N VAL A 178 -2.03 4.89 -10.50
CA VAL A 178 -3.24 5.72 -10.61
C VAL A 178 -3.55 6.43 -9.29
N ILE A 179 -3.47 5.70 -8.17
CA ILE A 179 -3.78 6.26 -6.86
C ILE A 179 -2.68 7.22 -6.42
N ASP A 180 -1.40 6.86 -6.58
CA ASP A 180 -0.27 7.72 -6.20
C ASP A 180 -0.29 9.05 -6.96
N ALA A 181 -0.47 9.02 -8.28
CA ALA A 181 -0.58 10.23 -9.09
C ALA A 181 -1.74 11.14 -8.62
N SER A 182 -2.90 10.55 -8.28
CA SER A 182 -4.03 11.34 -7.77
C SER A 182 -3.72 11.94 -6.39
N LEU A 183 -3.13 11.17 -5.48
CA LEU A 183 -2.74 11.65 -4.15
C LEU A 183 -1.71 12.78 -4.20
N ARG A 184 -0.74 12.69 -5.11
CA ARG A 184 0.30 13.73 -5.28
C ARG A 184 -0.21 14.94 -6.04
N GLU A 185 -0.80 14.75 -7.21
CA GLU A 185 -1.10 15.85 -8.13
C GLU A 185 -2.43 16.54 -7.84
N ASP A 186 -3.47 15.78 -7.42
CA ASP A 186 -4.78 16.37 -7.17
C ASP A 186 -4.92 16.82 -5.73
N PHE A 187 -4.41 16.01 -4.80
CA PHE A 187 -4.51 16.30 -3.37
C PHE A 187 -3.28 16.97 -2.78
N GLY A 188 -2.12 16.95 -3.45
CA GLY A 188 -0.88 17.58 -2.98
C GLY A 188 -0.18 16.85 -1.83
N PHE A 189 -0.44 15.55 -1.62
CA PHE A 189 0.20 14.79 -0.54
C PHE A 189 1.64 14.45 -0.90
N GLN A 190 2.52 14.48 0.09
CA GLN A 190 3.97 14.33 -0.13
C GLN A 190 4.49 13.01 0.43
N HIS A 191 4.12 12.66 1.66
CA HIS A 191 4.65 11.52 2.39
C HIS A 191 3.73 10.30 2.20
N ILE A 192 3.90 9.63 1.06
CA ILE A 192 3.11 8.46 0.66
C ILE A 192 4.01 7.23 0.64
N MET A 193 3.65 6.20 1.40
CA MET A 193 4.36 4.93 1.43
C MET A 193 3.46 3.79 0.97
N TRP A 194 3.84 3.13 -0.12
CA TRP A 194 3.23 1.88 -0.57
C TRP A 194 3.91 0.70 0.11
N VAL A 195 3.13 -0.33 0.44
CA VAL A 195 3.58 -1.48 1.22
C VAL A 195 2.95 -2.75 0.67
N TYR A 196 3.75 -3.76 0.40
CA TYR A 196 3.25 -5.08 0.06
C TYR A 196 2.50 -5.71 1.23
N SER A 197 1.32 -6.27 1.00
CA SER A 197 0.49 -6.86 2.08
C SER A 197 1.01 -8.20 2.64
N GLY A 198 2.10 -8.71 2.07
CA GLY A 198 2.73 -10.00 2.39
C GLY A 198 2.17 -11.18 1.58
N ARG A 199 1.13 -10.96 0.76
CA ARG A 199 0.55 -12.00 -0.10
C ARG A 199 0.12 -11.49 -1.48
N ARG A 200 -0.99 -10.77 -1.58
CA ARG A 200 -1.70 -10.54 -2.85
C ARG A 200 -2.23 -9.12 -3.03
N GLY A 201 -1.75 -8.17 -2.26
CA GLY A 201 -2.25 -6.81 -2.31
C GLY A 201 -1.20 -5.81 -1.91
N VAL A 202 -1.59 -4.55 -1.92
CA VAL A 202 -0.76 -3.43 -1.51
C VAL A 202 -1.57 -2.49 -0.62
N HIS A 203 -0.90 -1.92 0.36
CA HIS A 203 -1.44 -0.88 1.23
C HIS A 203 -0.73 0.44 0.92
N CYS A 204 -1.47 1.53 0.97
CA CYS A 204 -0.93 2.89 0.90
C CYS A 204 -1.08 3.57 2.26
N TRP A 205 -0.04 4.24 2.73
CA TRP A 205 -0.02 5.05 3.95
C TRP A 205 0.34 6.48 3.61
N VAL A 206 -0.64 7.38 3.66
CA VAL A 206 -0.45 8.82 3.48
C VAL A 206 -0.26 9.46 4.85
N CYS A 207 0.95 9.97 5.06
CA CYS A 207 1.49 10.30 6.37
C CYS A 207 1.53 11.82 6.65
N ASP A 208 1.18 12.67 5.68
CA ASP A 208 1.10 14.13 5.85
C ASP A 208 0.22 14.54 7.05
N GLU A 209 0.61 15.57 7.82
CA GLU A 209 -0.15 16.06 8.99
C GLU A 209 -1.62 16.30 8.67
N ARG A 210 -1.90 17.01 7.56
CA ARG A 210 -3.26 17.29 7.10
C ARG A 210 -4.03 16.04 6.67
N ALA A 211 -3.35 14.99 6.20
CA ALA A 211 -3.99 13.71 5.86
C ALA A 211 -4.41 12.98 7.14
N ARG A 212 -3.57 13.04 8.18
CA ARG A 212 -3.85 12.39 9.45
C ARG A 212 -5.06 12.96 10.18
N GLN A 213 -5.24 14.27 10.04
CA GLN A 213 -6.31 15.04 10.68
C GLN A 213 -7.64 15.03 9.90
N LEU A 214 -7.72 14.36 8.75
CA LEU A 214 -8.97 14.24 8.01
C LEU A 214 -10.03 13.51 8.85
N ASP A 215 -11.22 14.10 8.91
CA ASP A 215 -12.41 13.46 9.45
C ASP A 215 -12.97 12.40 8.50
N ASN A 216 -13.96 11.64 8.97
CA ASN A 216 -14.53 10.53 8.18
C ASN A 216 -15.21 11.01 6.88
N GLU A 217 -15.84 12.19 6.88
CA GLU A 217 -16.51 12.71 5.67
C GLU A 217 -15.49 13.18 4.63
N SER A 218 -14.40 13.82 5.04
CA SER A 218 -13.32 14.20 4.14
C SER A 218 -12.62 12.98 3.55
N ARG A 219 -12.35 11.95 4.36
CA ARG A 219 -11.82 10.66 3.88
C ARG A 219 -12.75 10.02 2.84
N LYS A 220 -14.05 10.01 3.12
CA LYS A 220 -15.07 9.50 2.20
C LYS A 220 -15.16 10.30 0.91
N ALA A 221 -14.97 11.61 0.95
CA ALA A 221 -14.91 12.44 -0.25
C ALA A 221 -13.72 12.07 -1.14
N ILE A 222 -12.53 11.86 -0.56
CA ILE A 222 -11.33 11.41 -1.30
C ILE A 222 -11.57 10.03 -1.92
N VAL A 223 -12.12 9.08 -1.15
CA VAL A 223 -12.39 7.74 -1.67
C VAL A 223 -13.40 7.79 -2.81
N LYS A 224 -14.50 8.56 -2.67
CA LYS A 224 -15.49 8.76 -3.74
C LYS A 224 -14.92 9.42 -4.99
N PHE A 225 -13.92 10.28 -4.84
CA PHE A 225 -13.22 10.90 -5.97
C PHE A 225 -12.44 9.86 -6.78
N LEU A 226 -11.83 8.89 -6.10
CA LEU A 226 -11.05 7.82 -6.71
C LEU A 226 -11.91 6.64 -7.19
N ASP A 227 -13.05 6.39 -6.55
CA ASP A 227 -13.93 5.24 -6.81
C ASP A 227 -14.88 5.46 -8.01
N ILE A 228 -14.50 4.91 -9.16
CA ILE A 228 -15.27 4.99 -10.40
C ILE A 228 -15.97 3.68 -10.81
N ILE A 229 -15.61 2.55 -10.19
CA ILE A 229 -16.15 1.23 -10.54
C ILE A 229 -17.39 1.00 -9.66
N LYS A 230 -18.57 1.10 -10.25
CA LYS A 230 -19.84 1.07 -9.52
C LYS A 230 -20.69 -0.12 -9.96
N GLY A 231 -21.20 -0.87 -8.99
CA GLY A 231 -22.14 -1.96 -9.23
C GLY A 231 -21.65 -3.31 -8.69
N GLY A 232 -22.58 -4.09 -8.13
CA GLY A 232 -22.30 -5.43 -7.63
C GLY A 232 -22.21 -6.48 -8.75
N ASN A 233 -22.20 -7.75 -8.37
CA ASN A 233 -22.02 -8.88 -9.30
C ASN A 233 -23.09 -8.99 -10.40
N GLN A 234 -24.26 -8.36 -10.22
CA GLN A 234 -25.36 -8.34 -11.19
C GLN A 234 -25.21 -7.27 -12.28
N VAL A 235 -24.20 -6.39 -12.16
CA VAL A 235 -23.98 -5.29 -13.11
C VAL A 235 -22.75 -5.61 -13.95
N HIS A 236 -22.96 -5.93 -15.23
CA HIS A 236 -21.88 -6.21 -16.18
C HIS A 236 -21.08 -4.94 -16.50
N ARG A 237 -21.75 -3.84 -16.88
CA ARG A 237 -21.11 -2.55 -17.14
C ARG A 237 -21.03 -1.70 -15.87
N LYS A 238 -19.89 -1.79 -15.16
CA LYS A 238 -19.60 -1.14 -13.89
C LYS A 238 -19.02 0.27 -14.05
N VAL A 239 -18.52 0.61 -15.23
CA VAL A 239 -17.99 1.94 -15.55
C VAL A 239 -18.87 2.61 -16.61
N LYS A 240 -19.32 3.83 -16.29
CA LYS A 240 -20.08 4.71 -17.18
C LYS A 240 -19.58 6.13 -16.97
N LEU A 241 -18.66 6.58 -17.81
CA LEU A 241 -18.04 7.91 -17.68
C LEU A 241 -18.52 8.85 -18.78
N PRO A 242 -18.65 10.16 -18.50
CA PRO A 242 -19.02 11.15 -19.51
C PRO A 242 -17.98 11.22 -20.63
N THR A 243 -18.38 11.69 -21.82
CA THR A 243 -17.46 11.85 -22.96
C THR A 243 -16.27 12.72 -22.59
N LEU A 244 -16.51 13.87 -21.96
CA LEU A 244 -15.47 14.73 -21.39
C LEU A 244 -15.06 14.20 -20.01
N LEU A 245 -13.84 13.68 -19.91
CA LEU A 245 -13.28 13.20 -18.65
C LEU A 245 -12.83 14.35 -17.75
N HIS A 246 -13.01 14.16 -16.44
CA HIS A 246 -12.34 14.97 -15.43
C HIS A 246 -10.80 14.88 -15.61
N PRO A 247 -10.02 15.95 -15.36
CA PRO A 247 -8.57 15.94 -15.57
C PRO A 247 -7.83 14.77 -14.92
N SER A 248 -8.22 14.41 -13.68
CA SER A 248 -7.67 13.25 -12.97
C SER A 248 -7.90 11.95 -13.74
N LEU A 249 -9.11 11.73 -14.27
CA LEU A 249 -9.42 10.55 -15.08
C LEU A 249 -8.72 10.57 -16.44
N SER A 250 -8.57 11.73 -17.06
CA SER A 250 -7.77 11.87 -18.29
C SER A 250 -6.32 11.47 -18.08
N ARG A 251 -5.73 11.81 -16.92
CA ARG A 251 -4.39 11.37 -16.52
C ARG A 251 -4.37 9.86 -16.22
N SER A 252 -5.31 9.35 -15.43
CA SER A 252 -5.42 7.91 -15.14
C SER A 252 -5.59 7.09 -16.41
N PHE A 253 -6.32 7.61 -17.40
CA PHE A 253 -6.54 6.93 -18.67
C PHE A 253 -5.24 6.66 -19.43
N LYS A 254 -4.26 7.58 -19.38
CA LYS A 254 -2.94 7.35 -20.00
C LYS A 254 -2.23 6.12 -19.41
N THR A 255 -2.33 5.95 -18.09
CA THR A 255 -1.79 4.76 -17.41
C THR A 255 -2.58 3.50 -17.77
N VAL A 256 -3.91 3.59 -17.73
CA VAL A 256 -4.81 2.48 -18.10
C VAL A 256 -4.54 2.01 -19.53
N GLU A 257 -4.49 2.93 -20.50
CA GLU A 257 -4.23 2.66 -21.91
C GLU A 257 -2.89 1.97 -22.13
N LYS A 258 -1.83 2.45 -21.47
CA LYS A 258 -0.49 1.84 -21.56
C LYS A 258 -0.46 0.37 -21.11
N HIS A 259 -1.29 0.00 -20.14
CA HIS A 259 -1.29 -1.34 -19.55
C HIS A 259 -2.41 -2.26 -20.09
N PHE A 260 -3.38 -1.70 -20.81
CA PHE A 260 -4.58 -2.42 -21.23
C PHE A 260 -4.26 -3.62 -22.13
N ASP A 261 -3.47 -3.43 -23.19
CA ASP A 261 -3.12 -4.50 -24.13
C ASP A 261 -2.41 -5.66 -23.42
N SER A 262 -1.47 -5.34 -22.51
CA SER A 262 -0.75 -6.31 -21.70
C SER A 262 -1.70 -7.10 -20.78
N ILE A 263 -2.62 -6.42 -20.10
CA ILE A 263 -3.62 -7.04 -19.21
C ILE A 263 -4.55 -7.96 -20.00
N ILE A 264 -5.11 -7.50 -21.12
CA ILE A 264 -6.02 -8.30 -21.97
C ILE A 264 -5.32 -9.59 -22.43
N GLN A 265 -4.06 -9.48 -22.86
CA GLN A 265 -3.27 -10.63 -23.30
C GLN A 265 -2.93 -11.57 -22.16
N LYS A 266 -2.40 -11.06 -21.04
CA LYS A 266 -1.97 -11.88 -19.88
C LYS A 266 -3.14 -12.62 -19.22
N MET A 267 -4.33 -12.01 -19.24
CA MET A 267 -5.57 -12.61 -18.72
C MET A 267 -6.37 -13.36 -19.79
N GLY A 268 -5.92 -13.42 -21.05
CA GLY A 268 -6.64 -14.12 -22.12
C GLY A 268 -8.10 -13.71 -22.26
N ILE A 269 -8.40 -12.41 -22.06
CA ILE A 269 -9.78 -11.90 -21.99
C ILE A 269 -10.51 -12.10 -23.33
N LEU A 270 -9.77 -12.07 -24.43
CA LEU A 270 -10.29 -12.21 -25.78
C LEU A 270 -9.88 -13.55 -26.45
N ASP A 271 -9.39 -14.51 -25.67
CA ASP A 271 -8.83 -15.76 -26.22
C ASP A 271 -9.88 -16.83 -26.49
N LYS A 272 -10.94 -16.90 -25.66
CA LYS A 272 -11.95 -17.97 -25.72
C LYS A 272 -13.39 -17.42 -25.65
N PRO A 273 -14.39 -18.12 -26.24
CA PRO A 273 -15.78 -17.71 -26.18
C PRO A 273 -16.27 -17.38 -24.77
N GLU A 274 -15.86 -18.16 -23.78
CA GLU A 274 -16.30 -17.99 -22.40
C GLU A 274 -15.72 -16.72 -21.76
N THR A 275 -14.54 -16.26 -22.22
CA THR A 275 -13.88 -15.06 -21.68
C THR A 275 -14.33 -13.80 -22.40
N TRP A 276 -14.42 -13.82 -23.73
CA TRP A 276 -14.81 -12.62 -24.47
C TRP A 276 -16.30 -12.30 -24.36
N LYS A 277 -17.16 -13.30 -24.15
CA LYS A 277 -18.59 -13.07 -23.91
C LYS A 277 -18.84 -12.19 -22.69
N LYS A 278 -18.07 -12.35 -21.62
CA LYS A 278 -18.13 -11.46 -20.44
C LYS A 278 -17.80 -10.01 -20.78
N LEU A 279 -16.87 -9.78 -21.71
CA LEU A 279 -16.55 -8.45 -22.19
C LEU A 279 -17.67 -7.90 -23.09
N LEU A 280 -18.27 -8.74 -23.94
CA LEU A 280 -19.40 -8.36 -24.80
C LEU A 280 -20.64 -7.95 -23.98
N GLU A 281 -20.89 -8.53 -22.81
CA GLU A 281 -21.97 -8.12 -21.89
C GLU A 281 -21.85 -6.65 -21.43
N ILE A 282 -20.66 -6.04 -21.55
CA ILE A 282 -20.44 -4.62 -21.22
C ILE A 282 -20.85 -3.72 -22.39
N VAL A 283 -20.84 -4.24 -23.62
CA VAL A 283 -21.19 -3.50 -24.84
C VAL A 283 -22.69 -3.20 -24.83
N PRO A 284 -23.13 -1.94 -24.97
CA PRO A 284 -24.54 -1.57 -24.81
C PRO A 284 -25.46 -2.04 -25.95
N ASP A 285 -24.92 -2.24 -27.15
CA ASP A 285 -25.68 -2.57 -28.36
C ASP A 285 -25.61 -4.08 -28.66
N LEU A 286 -26.76 -4.76 -28.54
CA LEU A 286 -26.89 -6.20 -28.78
C LEU A 286 -26.50 -6.60 -30.21
N ALA A 287 -26.79 -5.77 -31.21
CA ALA A 287 -26.43 -6.08 -32.58
C ALA A 287 -24.91 -6.00 -32.79
N ILE A 288 -24.21 -5.12 -32.06
CA ILE A 288 -22.73 -5.13 -32.04
C ILE A 288 -22.22 -6.41 -31.35
N GLN A 289 -22.81 -6.79 -30.22
CA GLN A 289 -22.43 -8.02 -29.51
C GLN A 289 -22.53 -9.26 -30.41
N GLU A 290 -23.68 -9.47 -31.07
CA GLU A 290 -23.92 -10.61 -31.95
C GLU A 290 -22.92 -10.64 -33.11
N ARG A 291 -22.70 -9.51 -33.80
CA ARG A 291 -21.74 -9.45 -34.91
C ARG A 291 -20.31 -9.77 -34.47
N LEU A 292 -19.89 -9.24 -33.32
CA LEU A 292 -18.56 -9.50 -32.79
C LEU A 292 -18.42 -10.97 -32.36
N ASP A 293 -19.41 -11.54 -31.67
CA ASP A 293 -19.37 -12.95 -31.23
C ASP A 293 -19.30 -13.90 -32.42
N THR A 294 -20.10 -13.67 -33.47
CA THR A 294 -20.04 -14.45 -34.72
C THR A 294 -18.66 -14.32 -35.37
N ALA A 295 -18.18 -13.09 -35.60
CA ALA A 295 -16.92 -12.87 -36.28
C ALA A 295 -15.71 -13.45 -35.52
N TRP A 296 -15.69 -13.32 -34.19
CA TRP A 296 -14.63 -13.86 -33.34
C TRP A 296 -14.67 -15.38 -33.18
N SER A 297 -15.83 -16.00 -33.40
CA SER A 297 -16.01 -17.45 -33.38
C SER A 297 -15.63 -18.11 -34.70
N GLU A 298 -15.91 -17.45 -35.83
CA GLU A 298 -15.65 -17.97 -37.18
C GLU A 298 -14.20 -17.74 -37.64
N GLN A 299 -13.56 -16.68 -37.16
CA GLN A 299 -12.23 -16.28 -37.60
C GLN A 299 -11.17 -16.50 -36.51
N ARG A 300 -9.98 -16.95 -36.93
CA ARG A 300 -8.83 -17.08 -36.03
C ARG A 300 -8.14 -15.72 -35.89
N LEU A 301 -8.66 -14.89 -34.99
CA LEU A 301 -8.15 -13.56 -34.68
C LEU A 301 -7.36 -13.54 -33.37
N THR A 302 -6.32 -12.71 -33.33
CA THR A 302 -5.60 -12.36 -32.10
C THR A 302 -6.45 -11.47 -31.18
N ALA A 303 -6.12 -11.43 -29.89
CA ALA A 303 -6.79 -10.54 -28.94
C ALA A 303 -6.75 -9.06 -29.38
N LYS A 304 -5.63 -8.63 -29.96
CA LYS A 304 -5.46 -7.27 -30.49
C LYS A 304 -6.41 -6.99 -31.66
N GLU A 305 -6.49 -7.88 -32.64
CA GLU A 305 -7.39 -7.73 -33.79
C GLU A 305 -8.86 -7.71 -33.33
N LYS A 306 -9.23 -8.56 -32.37
CA LYS A 306 -10.58 -8.55 -31.78
C LYS A 306 -10.90 -7.22 -31.11
N TRP A 307 -9.96 -6.67 -30.32
CA TRP A 307 -10.12 -5.37 -29.70
C TRP A 307 -10.27 -4.24 -30.74
N GLU A 308 -9.42 -4.22 -31.76
CA GLU A 308 -9.50 -3.24 -32.85
C GLU A 308 -10.84 -3.32 -33.61
N MET A 309 -11.39 -4.52 -33.81
CA MET A 309 -12.72 -4.71 -34.39
C MET A 309 -13.82 -4.10 -33.51
N LEU A 310 -13.77 -4.33 -32.20
CA LEU A 310 -14.72 -3.73 -31.25
C LEU A 310 -14.68 -2.20 -31.31
N VAL A 311 -13.48 -1.61 -31.31
CA VAL A 311 -13.30 -0.16 -31.41
C VAL A 311 -13.88 0.37 -32.73
N LYS A 312 -13.61 -0.30 -33.86
CA LYS A 312 -14.16 0.09 -35.18
C LYS A 312 -15.70 0.02 -35.21
N GLU A 313 -16.31 -1.00 -34.61
CA GLU A 313 -17.77 -1.10 -34.52
C GLU A 313 -18.37 0.00 -33.65
N ALA A 314 -17.71 0.35 -32.53
CA ALA A 314 -18.09 1.47 -31.68
C ALA A 314 -18.09 2.81 -32.46
N GLU A 315 -17.00 3.08 -33.19
CA GLU A 315 -16.86 4.29 -34.01
C GLU A 315 -17.92 4.37 -35.11
N LYS A 316 -18.24 3.26 -35.78
CA LYS A 316 -19.31 3.19 -36.79
C LYS A 316 -20.68 3.51 -36.19
N ALA A 317 -20.97 2.99 -34.99
CA ALA A 317 -22.21 3.26 -34.28
C ALA A 317 -22.34 4.74 -33.89
N ASP A 318 -21.22 5.36 -33.47
CA ASP A 318 -21.19 6.76 -33.06
C ASP A 318 -21.21 7.76 -34.21
N LYS A 319 -20.75 7.39 -35.41
CA LYS A 319 -20.87 8.24 -36.63
C LYS A 319 -22.31 8.62 -36.95
N LYS A 320 -23.27 7.79 -36.55
CA LYS A 320 -24.71 8.02 -36.77
C LYS A 320 -25.36 8.89 -35.68
N LYS A 321 -24.61 9.25 -34.63
CA LYS A 321 -25.12 9.90 -33.41
C LYS A 321 -24.61 11.34 -33.27
N LYS A 322 -25.40 12.19 -32.63
CA LYS A 322 -24.95 13.52 -32.20
C LYS A 322 -23.90 13.36 -31.08
N HIS A 323 -23.01 14.34 -30.92
CA HIS A 323 -21.91 14.27 -29.94
C HIS A 323 -22.36 13.88 -28.53
N TYR A 324 -23.47 14.45 -28.03
CA TYR A 324 -24.00 14.14 -26.68
C TYR A 324 -24.63 12.74 -26.55
N GLN A 325 -24.85 12.03 -27.66
CA GLN A 325 -25.42 10.68 -27.71
C GLN A 325 -24.34 9.60 -27.87
N ARG A 326 -23.10 10.00 -28.10
CA ARG A 326 -21.97 9.08 -28.27
C ARG A 326 -21.67 8.37 -26.96
N ASP A 327 -21.44 7.07 -27.05
CA ASP A 327 -21.18 6.24 -25.89
C ASP A 327 -19.72 5.75 -25.92
N PRO A 328 -18.82 6.30 -25.08
CA PRO A 328 -17.41 5.93 -25.06
C PRO A 328 -17.16 4.58 -24.35
N PHE A 329 -18.00 3.57 -24.62
CA PHE A 329 -17.93 2.26 -23.96
C PHE A 329 -16.59 1.52 -24.14
N PRO A 330 -15.82 1.65 -25.26
CA PRO A 330 -14.49 1.01 -25.33
C PRO A 330 -13.54 1.57 -24.27
N ARG A 331 -13.56 2.88 -24.05
CA ARG A 331 -12.79 3.54 -22.99
C ARG A 331 -13.24 3.09 -21.61
N ASP A 332 -14.54 2.98 -21.40
CA ASP A 332 -15.11 2.51 -20.12
C ASP A 332 -14.75 1.04 -19.83
N ILE A 333 -14.66 0.18 -20.87
CA ILE A 333 -14.14 -1.19 -20.74
C ILE A 333 -12.69 -1.15 -20.24
N MET A 334 -11.83 -0.31 -20.82
CA MET A 334 -10.44 -0.20 -20.37
C MET A 334 -10.34 0.20 -18.90
N PHE A 335 -11.14 1.18 -18.46
CA PHE A 335 -11.24 1.53 -17.04
C PHE A 335 -11.72 0.35 -16.19
N GLN A 336 -12.79 -0.35 -16.59
CA GLN A 336 -13.33 -1.45 -15.81
C GLN A 336 -12.34 -2.62 -15.63
N TYR A 337 -11.52 -2.89 -16.63
CA TYR A 337 -10.53 -3.96 -16.58
C TYR A 337 -9.22 -3.56 -15.90
N CYS A 338 -8.82 -2.29 -15.91
CA CYS A 338 -7.49 -1.91 -15.44
C CYS A 338 -7.48 -0.99 -14.21
N TYR A 339 -8.55 -0.23 -13.99
CA TYR A 339 -8.56 0.80 -12.96
C TYR A 339 -8.61 0.20 -11.54
N PRO A 340 -7.97 0.85 -10.54
CA PRO A 340 -7.95 0.37 -9.17
C PRO A 340 -9.35 0.13 -8.57
N ARG A 341 -9.46 -0.98 -7.85
CA ARG A 341 -10.60 -1.34 -6.99
C ARG A 341 -10.18 -1.14 -5.54
N LEU A 342 -10.91 -0.32 -4.79
CA LEU A 342 -10.55 0.09 -3.43
C LEU A 342 -11.45 -0.57 -2.39
N ASP A 343 -10.89 -1.05 -1.28
CA ASP A 343 -11.70 -1.30 -0.09
C ASP A 343 -12.04 0.04 0.60
N ILE A 344 -13.24 0.54 0.27
CA ILE A 344 -13.77 1.82 0.73
C ILE A 344 -13.83 1.88 2.27
N LYS A 345 -14.14 0.76 2.94
CA LYS A 345 -14.34 0.76 4.40
C LYS A 345 -13.03 0.98 5.15
N VAL A 346 -11.92 0.48 4.60
CA VAL A 346 -10.58 0.67 5.15
C VAL A 346 -10.16 2.14 5.17
N SER A 347 -10.57 2.88 4.15
CA SER A 347 -10.11 4.24 3.89
C SER A 347 -10.96 5.32 4.60
N THR A 348 -12.20 5.01 4.94
CA THR A 348 -13.22 5.98 5.40
C THR A 348 -13.26 6.21 6.91
N ALA A 349 -13.07 5.17 7.72
CA ALA A 349 -13.17 5.28 9.17
C ALA A 349 -11.80 5.59 9.80
N ILE A 350 -11.69 6.69 10.55
CA ILE A 350 -10.45 7.10 11.20
C ILE A 350 -9.90 6.05 12.18
N ASN A 351 -10.76 5.26 12.81
CA ASN A 351 -10.39 4.20 13.77
C ASN A 351 -10.13 2.84 13.11
N HIS A 352 -10.13 2.76 11.78
CA HIS A 352 -9.87 1.50 11.07
C HIS A 352 -8.42 1.02 11.33
N LEU A 353 -8.29 -0.28 11.59
CA LEU A 353 -7.01 -0.95 11.82
C LEU A 353 -6.49 -1.51 10.50
N LEU A 354 -5.26 -1.18 10.12
CA LEU A 354 -4.63 -1.73 8.91
C LEU A 354 -3.31 -2.43 9.25
N LYS A 355 -3.01 -3.51 8.53
CA LYS A 355 -1.81 -4.32 8.75
C LYS A 355 -0.55 -3.47 8.59
N SER A 356 0.33 -3.61 9.58
CA SER A 356 1.60 -2.92 9.69
C SER A 356 2.58 -3.24 8.56
N PRO A 357 3.36 -2.24 8.08
CA PRO A 357 4.62 -2.50 7.41
C PRO A 357 5.55 -3.37 8.28
N PHE A 358 6.40 -4.16 7.65
CA PHE A 358 7.31 -5.12 8.30
C PHE A 358 6.62 -6.18 9.19
N CYS A 359 5.30 -6.33 9.11
CA CYS A 359 4.64 -7.53 9.64
C CYS A 359 5.01 -8.75 8.78
N VAL A 360 5.07 -9.93 9.39
CA VAL A 360 5.21 -11.19 8.64
C VAL A 360 3.82 -11.72 8.31
N HIS A 361 3.59 -12.15 7.07
CA HIS A 361 2.31 -12.73 6.71
C HIS A 361 2.24 -14.22 7.16
N PRO A 362 1.23 -14.65 7.93
CA PRO A 362 1.24 -15.95 8.61
C PRO A 362 1.30 -17.15 7.66
N LYS A 363 0.69 -17.07 6.47
CA LYS A 363 0.67 -18.18 5.51
C LYS A 363 1.87 -18.25 4.56
N THR A 364 2.46 -17.11 4.23
CA THR A 364 3.53 -17.01 3.21
C THR A 364 4.89 -16.77 3.85
N LEU A 365 4.89 -16.40 5.14
CA LEU A 365 6.03 -15.95 5.92
C LEU A 365 6.82 -14.81 5.28
N ARG A 366 6.25 -14.15 4.26
CA ARG A 366 6.84 -12.99 3.61
C ARG A 366 6.69 -11.76 4.50
N VAL A 367 7.71 -10.92 4.48
CA VAL A 367 7.69 -9.63 5.17
C VAL A 367 6.87 -8.63 4.35
N CYS A 368 6.02 -7.84 5.02
CA CYS A 368 5.23 -6.77 4.41
C CYS A 368 6.14 -5.55 4.13
N VAL A 369 6.92 -5.62 3.05
CA VAL A 369 7.95 -4.64 2.74
C VAL A 369 7.39 -3.39 2.02
N PRO A 370 7.97 -2.20 2.26
CA PRO A 370 7.66 -1.01 1.47
C PRO A 370 8.05 -1.17 0.00
N ILE A 371 7.28 -0.54 -0.89
CA ILE A 371 7.47 -0.53 -2.35
C ILE A 371 7.79 0.91 -2.75
N LYS A 372 8.87 1.11 -3.49
CA LYS A 372 9.17 2.40 -4.14
C LYS A 372 8.25 2.58 -5.34
N ILE A 373 7.56 3.71 -5.41
CA ILE A 373 6.57 3.94 -6.46
C ILE A 373 7.22 4.04 -7.84
N GLU A 374 8.44 4.58 -7.91
CA GLU A 374 9.23 4.74 -9.14
C GLU A 374 9.70 3.40 -9.72
N GLU A 375 9.84 2.38 -8.87
CA GLU A 375 10.30 1.04 -9.22
C GLU A 375 9.15 0.00 -9.17
N CYS A 376 7.88 0.46 -9.16
CA CYS A 376 6.74 -0.42 -8.93
C CYS A 376 6.48 -1.41 -10.07
N ASP A 377 6.90 -1.07 -11.31
CA ASP A 377 6.84 -1.98 -12.47
C ASP A 377 7.75 -3.21 -12.32
N GLN A 378 8.85 -3.08 -11.57
CA GLN A 378 9.83 -4.15 -11.37
C GLN A 378 9.55 -4.98 -10.11
N PHE A 379 8.59 -4.56 -9.28
CA PHE A 379 8.29 -5.24 -8.03
C PHE A 379 7.73 -6.65 -8.27
N ASN A 380 8.40 -7.66 -7.72
CA ASN A 380 7.98 -9.06 -7.82
C ASN A 380 7.52 -9.58 -6.44
N PRO A 381 6.20 -9.77 -6.21
CA PRO A 381 5.68 -10.23 -4.92
C PRO A 381 6.13 -11.65 -4.54
N LEU A 382 6.57 -12.44 -5.52
CA LEU A 382 7.03 -13.81 -5.31
C LEU A 382 8.47 -13.87 -4.79
N ALA A 383 9.28 -12.86 -5.12
CA ALA A 383 10.69 -12.73 -4.74
C ALA A 383 10.91 -11.95 -3.44
N VAL A 384 9.84 -11.38 -2.84
CA VAL A 384 9.93 -10.73 -1.53
C VAL A 384 10.42 -11.74 -0.48
N PRO A 385 11.40 -11.36 0.36
CA PRO A 385 11.98 -12.26 1.33
C PRO A 385 10.95 -12.78 2.33
N ASN A 386 11.03 -14.08 2.59
CA ASN A 386 10.31 -14.75 3.66
C ASN A 386 11.26 -15.14 4.79
N LEU A 387 10.70 -15.49 5.95
CA LEU A 387 11.50 -15.79 7.14
C LEU A 387 12.46 -16.97 6.95
N HIS A 388 12.13 -17.98 6.14
CA HIS A 388 13.06 -19.09 5.85
C HIS A 388 14.27 -18.59 5.06
N THR A 389 14.06 -17.82 3.99
CA THR A 389 15.14 -17.24 3.19
C THR A 389 16.05 -16.36 4.05
N ILE A 390 15.47 -15.50 4.88
CA ILE A 390 16.21 -14.63 5.80
C ILE A 390 17.01 -15.45 6.82
N SER A 391 16.41 -16.50 7.40
CA SER A 391 17.09 -17.40 8.35
C SER A 391 18.30 -18.10 7.73
N GLN A 392 18.17 -18.53 6.47
CA GLN A 392 19.26 -19.14 5.69
C GLN A 392 20.38 -18.15 5.41
N GLU A 393 20.06 -16.94 4.96
CA GLU A 393 21.03 -15.85 4.75
C GLU A 393 21.82 -15.55 6.03
N LEU A 394 21.13 -15.42 7.17
CA LEU A 394 21.79 -15.14 8.44
C LEU A 394 22.70 -16.28 8.90
N SER A 395 22.34 -17.53 8.61
CA SER A 395 23.16 -18.70 8.95
C SER A 395 24.47 -18.76 8.17
N GLN A 396 24.57 -18.07 7.04
CA GLN A 396 25.78 -17.96 6.22
C GLN A 396 26.70 -16.81 6.67
N THR A 397 26.28 -16.02 7.66
CA THR A 397 27.03 -14.84 8.13
C THR A 397 27.33 -14.94 9.62
N ASN A 398 28.49 -14.46 10.05
CA ASN A 398 28.85 -14.42 11.47
C ASN A 398 28.08 -13.35 12.27
N GLU A 399 27.44 -12.40 11.58
CA GLU A 399 26.68 -11.31 12.19
C GLU A 399 25.19 -11.44 11.87
N LYS A 400 24.39 -11.73 12.90
CA LYS A 400 22.91 -11.79 12.82
C LYS A 400 22.27 -10.40 12.74
N LYS A 401 22.65 -9.58 11.74
CA LYS A 401 22.18 -8.21 11.54
C LYS A 401 21.40 -8.08 10.23
N ALA A 402 20.37 -7.24 10.22
CA ALA A 402 19.51 -7.04 9.04
C ALA A 402 20.25 -6.53 7.79
N LYS A 403 21.38 -5.84 7.98
CA LYS A 403 22.25 -5.37 6.88
C LYS A 403 22.83 -6.51 6.02
N ASN A 404 22.81 -7.74 6.51
CA ASN A 404 23.37 -8.92 5.84
C ASN A 404 22.30 -9.77 5.14
N THR A 405 21.07 -9.26 5.00
CA THR A 405 19.94 -10.03 4.44
C THR A 405 19.33 -9.30 3.25
N SER A 406 18.53 -10.03 2.46
CA SER A 406 17.70 -9.49 1.39
C SER A 406 16.60 -8.52 1.88
N LEU A 407 16.44 -8.36 3.20
CA LEU A 407 15.58 -7.34 3.79
C LEU A 407 16.21 -5.93 3.75
N LYS A 408 17.54 -5.83 3.68
CA LYS A 408 18.27 -4.55 3.76
C LYS A 408 17.74 -3.46 2.81
N PRO A 409 17.51 -3.70 1.51
CA PRO A 409 17.10 -2.62 0.59
C PRO A 409 15.75 -1.98 0.98
N TYR A 410 14.86 -2.77 1.60
CA TYR A 410 13.56 -2.31 2.06
C TYR A 410 13.67 -1.50 3.36
N LEU A 411 14.62 -1.86 4.23
CA LEU A 411 14.93 -1.13 5.46
C LEU A 411 15.56 0.22 5.14
N ASP A 412 16.54 0.25 4.22
CA ASP A 412 17.20 1.48 3.78
C ASP A 412 16.18 2.46 3.17
N TYR A 413 15.26 1.96 2.34
CA TYR A 413 14.20 2.78 1.76
C TYR A 413 13.24 3.32 2.83
N PHE A 414 12.83 2.48 3.79
CA PHE A 414 11.97 2.91 4.90
C PHE A 414 12.64 3.97 5.78
N GLU A 415 13.92 3.78 6.10
CA GLU A 415 14.69 4.75 6.86
C GLU A 415 14.76 6.10 6.14
N LYS A 416 15.09 6.10 4.85
CA LYS A 416 15.08 7.32 4.04
C LYS A 416 13.72 8.02 4.07
N PHE A 417 12.63 7.28 3.81
CA PHE A 417 11.27 7.81 3.84
C PHE A 417 10.94 8.49 5.19
N VAL A 418 11.28 7.83 6.31
CA VAL A 418 11.00 8.33 7.65
C VAL A 418 11.84 9.56 7.99
N MET A 419 13.11 9.58 7.57
CA MET A 419 13.98 10.74 7.79
C MET A 419 13.50 11.96 7.01
N ASP A 420 13.18 11.80 5.72
CA ASP A 420 12.63 12.87 4.89
C ASP A 420 11.36 13.45 5.52
N MET A 421 10.45 12.59 5.99
CA MET A 421 9.23 12.98 6.69
C MET A 421 9.50 13.75 7.99
N ILE A 422 10.42 13.27 8.84
CA ILE A 422 10.76 13.95 10.10
C ILE A 422 11.39 15.32 9.83
N LEU A 423 12.26 15.43 8.83
CA LEU A 423 12.89 16.70 8.46
C LEU A 423 11.84 17.74 8.07
N ASP A 424 10.84 17.34 7.27
CA ASP A 424 9.77 18.24 6.85
C ASP A 424 8.83 18.61 8.01
N VAL A 425 8.53 17.67 8.92
CA VAL A 425 7.80 17.99 10.17
C VAL A 425 8.58 19.02 11.01
N LYS A 426 9.89 18.85 11.18
CA LYS A 426 10.74 19.79 11.95
C LYS A 426 10.81 21.16 11.26
N ARG A 427 10.91 21.21 9.93
CA ARG A 427 10.86 22.46 9.15
C ARG A 427 9.53 23.20 9.32
N ALA A 428 8.42 22.47 9.25
CA ALA A 428 7.08 23.05 9.44
C ALA A 428 6.90 23.65 10.85
N LYS A 429 7.37 22.95 11.90
CA LYS A 429 7.34 23.46 13.29
C LYS A 429 8.12 24.78 13.43
N ARG A 430 9.37 24.83 12.96
CA ARG A 430 10.20 26.06 12.97
C ARG A 430 9.56 27.22 12.19
N GLY A 431 8.89 26.92 11.08
CA GLY A 431 8.15 27.91 10.29
C GLY A 431 6.93 28.49 11.03
N LYS A 432 6.19 27.66 11.77
CA LYS A 432 5.06 28.11 12.61
C LYS A 432 5.56 29.02 13.76
N GLU A 433 6.65 28.65 14.43
CA GLU A 433 7.26 29.43 15.52
C GLU A 433 7.71 30.82 15.05
N LYS A 434 8.40 30.91 13.90
CA LYS A 434 8.83 32.19 13.32
C LYS A 434 7.66 33.12 12.96
N LYS A 435 6.54 32.55 12.47
CA LYS A 435 5.34 33.34 12.17
C LYS A 435 4.70 33.89 13.44
N ILE A 436 4.61 33.08 14.49
CA ILE A 436 4.06 33.49 15.79
C ILE A 436 4.90 34.62 16.38
N SER A 437 6.23 34.51 16.39
CA SER A 437 7.11 35.56 16.91
C SER A 437 6.99 36.90 16.16
N LEU A 438 6.71 36.86 14.86
CA LEU A 438 6.47 38.06 14.05
C LEU A 438 5.11 38.71 14.34
N THR A 439 4.09 37.92 14.70
CA THR A 439 2.75 38.43 15.05
C THR A 439 2.60 38.93 16.48
N THR A 440 3.43 38.44 17.43
CA THR A 440 3.38 38.87 18.85
C THR A 440 4.37 39.99 19.19
N GLY A 441 5.18 40.44 18.22
CA GLY A 441 6.19 41.49 18.38
C GLY A 441 5.75 42.88 17.88
N CYS A 442 4.44 43.11 17.70
CA CYS A 442 3.87 44.39 17.27
C CYS A 442 3.01 44.99 18.40
#